data_AF-A0A522W5J0-F1
#
_entry.id   AF-A0A522W5J0-F1
#
_cell.length_a   1.000
_cell.length_b   1.000
_cell.length_c   1.000
_cell.angle_alpha   90.00
_cell.angle_beta   90.00
_cell.angle_gamma   90.00
#
_symmetry.space_group_name_H-M   'P 1'
#
loop_
_entity.id
_entity.type
_entity.pdbx_description
1 polymer ?
#
loop_
_entity_poly.entity_id
_entity_poly.type
_entity_poly.pdbx_seq_one_letter_code
_entity_poly.pdbx_strand_id
1 'polypeptide(L)'
;MSKEQKFYSILKDLFVGAKLEGESGYVNLMNIKTDYFNKIRERIKKEVKAKFGEDQPEDLFDKLYTFFDSYFSDGGAIFFSSTPVYKNIYAKVYSDREDTALFWKTAKLYYVKSEANYKTIENLSIDSDPDIAFDFAFDASLLKHKQANEKKELEFYFIGTQKRGGKKIVKFRVLYKNDNKYTKLQEILKIKDKAKIVKYLLENIEKLKSPKIVLLNSGFDFSKLSDKGARDKAKAEFIVSDNKDLTGSVSIEPAISETGEIEKYLRLKGINLSSEEIEKAFKIYKKQTEIDYFIHKDAKGFLREQFDLYMYQHLAGSMDTIFSQESLDRIKKIKDIAHLTIDFIGNFEDELKKIWLKPKFARNSNYVLTLDRIADKKGGLEVIAKILKYKGFNNQFAEWLELGIVDKRFNPKEIIKNEKLNKDWQFLPIDTK
;
A
#
# COMPACT_ATOMS: atom_id res chain seq x y z
N MET A 1 5.60 -20.28 -24.00
CA MET A 1 6.68 -19.30 -23.74
C MET A 1 8.03 -19.96 -23.95
N SER A 2 8.93 -19.31 -24.67
CA SER A 2 10.33 -19.75 -24.80
C SER A 2 11.08 -19.69 -23.47
N LYS A 3 12.23 -20.38 -23.35
CA LYS A 3 13.06 -20.36 -22.13
C LYS A 3 13.58 -18.94 -21.82
N GLU A 4 13.95 -18.20 -22.85
CA GLU A 4 14.31 -16.78 -22.75
C GLU A 4 13.15 -15.95 -22.16
N GLN A 5 11.93 -16.13 -22.67
CA GLN A 5 10.75 -15.43 -22.17
C GLN A 5 10.48 -15.75 -20.70
N LYS A 6 10.66 -17.02 -20.29
CA LYS A 6 10.50 -17.44 -18.88
C LYS A 6 11.53 -16.76 -17.97
N PHE A 7 12.80 -16.73 -18.38
CA PHE A 7 13.86 -16.05 -17.62
C PHE A 7 13.58 -14.55 -17.44
N TYR A 8 13.21 -13.83 -18.51
CA TYR A 8 12.90 -12.41 -18.37
C TYR A 8 11.56 -12.16 -17.65
N SER A 9 10.60 -13.09 -17.72
CA SER A 9 9.36 -12.99 -16.94
C SER A 9 9.67 -13.05 -15.46
N ILE A 10 10.47 -14.02 -15.00
CA ILE A 10 10.72 -14.14 -13.57
C ILE A 10 11.52 -12.98 -12.99
N LEU A 11 12.46 -12.44 -13.77
CA LEU A 11 13.14 -11.21 -13.41
C LEU A 11 12.15 -10.03 -13.39
N LYS A 12 11.27 -9.93 -14.38
CA LYS A 12 10.22 -8.90 -14.38
C LYS A 12 9.35 -9.02 -13.14
N ASP A 13 8.98 -10.22 -12.74
CA ASP A 13 8.11 -10.45 -11.58
C ASP A 13 8.81 -10.05 -10.27
N LEU A 14 10.12 -10.31 -10.13
CA LEU A 14 10.94 -9.85 -9.00
C LEU A 14 10.96 -8.32 -8.84
N PHE A 15 11.10 -7.58 -9.95
CA PHE A 15 11.25 -6.12 -9.92
C PHE A 15 9.92 -5.38 -10.05
N VAL A 16 9.07 -5.74 -11.02
CA VAL A 16 7.86 -5.00 -11.36
C VAL A 16 6.68 -5.43 -10.51
N GLY A 17 6.54 -6.74 -10.26
CA GLY A 17 5.35 -7.30 -9.62
C GLY A 17 4.06 -6.80 -10.28
N ALA A 18 3.05 -6.54 -9.45
CA ALA A 18 1.80 -5.93 -9.86
C ALA A 18 1.92 -4.40 -10.08
N LYS A 19 1.29 -3.88 -11.16
CA LYS A 19 1.13 -2.43 -11.33
C LYS A 19 0.44 -1.83 -10.11
N LEU A 20 1.10 -0.85 -9.48
CA LEU A 20 0.58 -0.11 -8.35
C LEU A 20 -0.03 1.21 -8.80
N GLU A 21 -1.08 1.66 -8.12
CA GLU A 21 -1.77 2.92 -8.38
C GLU A 21 -1.74 3.80 -7.13
N GLY A 22 -1.73 5.13 -7.31
CA GLY A 22 -1.73 6.11 -6.22
C GLY A 22 -0.39 6.86 -6.01
N GLU A 23 -0.36 7.73 -5.00
CA GLU A 23 0.82 8.55 -4.66
C GLU A 23 1.38 8.15 -3.29
N SER A 24 2.49 7.39 -3.26
CA SER A 24 3.19 7.02 -2.01
C SER A 24 4.67 6.73 -2.20
N GLY A 25 5.41 6.65 -1.09
CA GLY A 25 6.81 6.23 -1.10
C GLY A 25 6.99 4.80 -1.64
N TYR A 26 6.07 3.90 -1.34
CA TYR A 26 6.07 2.52 -1.84
C TYR A 26 5.77 2.46 -3.35
N VAL A 27 4.78 3.23 -3.84
CA VAL A 27 4.48 3.31 -5.27
C VAL A 27 5.66 3.89 -6.04
N ASN A 28 6.29 4.95 -5.53
CA ASN A 28 7.51 5.51 -6.12
C ASN A 28 8.64 4.48 -6.16
N LEU A 29 8.80 3.68 -5.10
CA LEU A 29 9.79 2.60 -5.05
C LEU A 29 9.55 1.55 -6.14
N MET A 30 8.31 1.13 -6.34
CA MET A 30 7.95 0.14 -7.36
C MET A 30 8.07 0.69 -8.79
N ASN A 31 7.80 1.98 -8.99
CA ASN A 31 8.08 2.65 -10.25
C ASN A 31 9.59 2.68 -10.54
N ILE A 32 10.42 3.02 -9.54
CA ILE A 32 11.89 2.98 -9.67
C ILE A 32 12.36 1.54 -9.94
N LYS A 33 11.80 0.53 -9.26
CA LYS A 33 12.10 -0.89 -9.56
C LYS A 33 11.80 -1.23 -11.02
N THR A 34 10.66 -0.78 -11.53
CA THR A 34 10.25 -1.02 -12.93
C THR A 34 11.20 -0.37 -13.92
N ASP A 35 11.58 0.89 -13.69
CA ASP A 35 12.54 1.60 -14.53
C ASP A 35 13.93 0.96 -14.48
N TYR A 36 14.35 0.51 -13.30
CA TYR A 36 15.61 -0.22 -13.12
C TYR A 36 15.59 -1.54 -13.89
N PHE A 37 14.51 -2.32 -13.79
CA PHE A 37 14.34 -3.57 -14.54
C PHE A 37 14.48 -3.36 -16.05
N ASN A 38 13.81 -2.34 -16.59
CA ASN A 38 13.88 -2.02 -18.02
C ASN A 38 15.34 -1.76 -18.47
N LYS A 39 16.13 -1.06 -17.65
CA LYS A 39 17.55 -0.79 -17.95
C LYS A 39 18.42 -2.04 -17.85
N ILE A 40 18.26 -2.85 -16.80
CA ILE A 40 19.10 -4.05 -16.61
C ILE A 40 18.75 -5.14 -17.63
N ARG A 41 17.49 -5.26 -18.03
CA ARG A 41 17.05 -6.22 -19.05
C ARG A 41 17.81 -6.01 -20.34
N GLU A 42 17.91 -4.76 -20.80
CA GLU A 42 18.64 -4.43 -22.03
C GLU A 42 20.16 -4.63 -21.87
N ARG A 43 20.71 -4.37 -20.67
CA ARG A 43 22.13 -4.66 -20.39
C ARG A 43 22.43 -6.16 -20.41
N ILE A 44 21.58 -6.99 -19.81
CA ILE A 44 21.73 -8.46 -19.81
C ILE A 44 21.64 -8.99 -21.24
N LYS A 45 20.64 -8.55 -22.03
CA LYS A 45 20.53 -8.93 -23.44
C LYS A 45 21.80 -8.59 -24.24
N LYS A 46 22.34 -7.39 -24.04
CA LYS A 46 23.57 -6.94 -24.71
C LYS A 46 24.76 -7.83 -24.36
N GLU A 47 24.92 -8.20 -23.09
CA GLU A 47 26.00 -9.07 -22.65
C GLU A 47 25.84 -10.51 -23.18
N VAL A 48 24.62 -11.04 -23.16
CA VAL A 48 24.30 -12.36 -23.74
C VAL A 48 24.70 -12.38 -25.22
N LYS A 49 24.27 -11.37 -25.99
CA LYS A 49 24.63 -11.24 -27.40
C LYS A 49 26.13 -11.11 -27.61
N ALA A 50 26.86 -10.40 -26.74
CA ALA A 50 28.31 -10.26 -26.83
C ALA A 50 29.06 -11.58 -26.58
N LYS A 51 28.59 -12.43 -25.65
CA LYS A 51 29.26 -13.70 -25.29
C LYS A 51 28.85 -14.89 -26.16
N PHE A 52 27.60 -14.92 -26.64
CA PHE A 52 27.01 -16.05 -27.37
C PHE A 52 26.67 -15.75 -28.83
N GLY A 53 26.69 -14.49 -29.27
CA GLY A 53 26.32 -14.11 -30.64
C GLY A 53 24.80 -14.04 -30.85
N GLU A 54 24.38 -14.20 -32.11
CA GLU A 54 22.94 -14.24 -32.49
C GLU A 54 22.30 -15.59 -32.14
N ASP A 55 23.08 -16.67 -32.11
CA ASP A 55 22.61 -18.01 -31.75
C ASP A 55 22.72 -18.22 -30.22
N GLN A 56 21.74 -17.69 -29.51
CA GLN A 56 21.68 -17.76 -28.05
C GLN A 56 21.15 -19.14 -27.64
N PRO A 57 21.94 -19.94 -26.92
CA PRO A 57 21.56 -21.32 -26.72
C PRO A 57 20.46 -21.46 -25.68
N GLU A 58 19.49 -22.36 -25.92
CA GLU A 58 18.34 -22.54 -25.02
C GLU A 58 18.73 -22.97 -23.60
N ASP A 59 19.84 -23.71 -23.45
CA ASP A 59 20.35 -24.18 -22.17
C ASP A 59 20.80 -23.03 -21.23
N LEU A 60 21.30 -21.91 -21.78
CA LEU A 60 21.66 -20.72 -21.02
C LEU A 60 20.44 -20.22 -20.26
N PHE A 61 19.35 -19.97 -20.98
CA PHE A 61 18.13 -19.45 -20.39
C PHE A 61 17.43 -20.47 -19.51
N ASP A 62 17.52 -21.76 -19.83
CA ASP A 62 16.98 -22.82 -18.97
C ASP A 62 17.69 -22.89 -17.61
N LYS A 63 19.02 -22.82 -17.59
CA LYS A 63 19.82 -22.81 -16.36
C LYS A 63 19.58 -21.57 -15.53
N LEU A 64 19.58 -20.39 -16.17
CA LEU A 64 19.31 -19.12 -15.49
C LEU A 64 17.90 -19.13 -14.90
N TYR A 65 16.88 -19.49 -15.69
CA TYR A 65 15.51 -19.59 -15.21
C TYR A 65 15.39 -20.57 -14.03
N THR A 66 15.89 -21.81 -14.19
CA THR A 66 15.82 -22.85 -13.15
C THR A 66 16.47 -22.41 -11.84
N PHE A 67 17.61 -21.72 -11.93
CA PHE A 67 18.27 -21.16 -10.76
C PHE A 67 17.39 -20.10 -10.09
N PHE A 68 17.07 -19.01 -10.79
CA PHE A 68 16.38 -17.86 -10.22
C PHE A 68 14.95 -18.19 -9.71
N ASP A 69 14.25 -19.10 -10.39
CA ASP A 69 12.92 -19.61 -9.99
C ASP A 69 12.91 -20.34 -8.66
N SER A 70 14.05 -20.91 -8.27
CA SER A 70 14.19 -21.57 -6.97
C SER A 70 14.29 -20.57 -5.80
N TYR A 71 14.60 -19.29 -6.08
CA TYR A 71 14.93 -18.28 -5.06
C TYR A 71 14.06 -17.03 -5.07
N PHE A 72 13.14 -16.87 -6.02
CA PHE A 72 12.23 -15.73 -6.09
C PHE A 72 10.82 -16.14 -5.69
N SER A 73 10.19 -15.35 -4.81
CA SER A 73 8.78 -15.53 -4.43
C SER A 73 7.84 -14.69 -5.28
N ASP A 74 6.55 -15.01 -5.23
CA ASP A 74 5.48 -14.25 -5.90
C ASP A 74 5.40 -12.78 -5.44
N GLY A 75 5.92 -12.47 -4.24
CA GLY A 75 6.01 -11.11 -3.69
C GLY A 75 7.30 -10.36 -4.05
N GLY A 76 8.15 -10.94 -4.89
CA GLY A 76 9.42 -10.34 -5.29
C GLY A 76 10.50 -10.36 -4.20
N ALA A 77 10.39 -11.29 -3.25
CA ALA A 77 11.39 -11.48 -2.21
C ALA A 77 12.41 -12.57 -2.61
N ILE A 78 13.65 -12.39 -2.14
CA ILE A 78 14.76 -13.29 -2.42
C ILE A 78 14.99 -14.19 -1.22
N PHE A 79 14.51 -15.43 -1.29
CA PHE A 79 14.74 -16.48 -0.28
C PHE A 79 14.38 -17.83 -0.89
N PHE A 80 14.57 -18.94 -0.17
CA PHE A 80 14.11 -20.26 -0.62
C PHE A 80 12.58 -20.31 -0.79
N SER A 81 12.08 -19.99 -1.98
CA SER A 81 10.65 -19.88 -2.30
C SER A 81 10.08 -21.22 -2.74
N SER A 82 10.76 -21.89 -3.69
CA SER A 82 10.39 -23.20 -4.21
C SER A 82 11.60 -24.14 -4.11
N THR A 83 11.69 -24.88 -3.01
CA THR A 83 12.71 -25.93 -2.88
C THR A 83 11.99 -27.29 -2.84
N PRO A 84 11.82 -27.97 -3.99
CA PRO A 84 11.47 -29.38 -4.00
C PRO A 84 12.42 -30.16 -3.08
N VAL A 85 11.92 -31.21 -2.42
CA VAL A 85 12.69 -31.98 -1.42
C VAL A 85 14.01 -32.54 -2.00
N TYR A 86 14.07 -32.83 -3.30
CA TYR A 86 15.30 -33.26 -3.99
C TYR A 86 16.30 -32.13 -4.29
N LYS A 87 15.95 -30.86 -4.04
CA LYS A 87 16.85 -29.68 -4.08
C LYS A 87 17.32 -29.27 -2.67
N ASN A 88 16.84 -29.90 -1.59
CA ASN A 88 17.25 -29.64 -0.19
C ASN A 88 18.63 -30.20 0.18
N ILE A 89 19.46 -30.60 -0.79
CA ILE A 89 20.75 -31.26 -0.56
C ILE A 89 21.79 -30.30 0.07
N TYR A 90 21.49 -28.99 0.15
CA TYR A 90 22.39 -27.95 0.68
C TYR A 90 21.83 -27.16 1.88
N ALA A 91 20.73 -27.62 2.50
CA ALA A 91 20.44 -27.11 3.84
C ALA A 91 21.58 -27.58 4.75
N LYS A 92 22.38 -26.64 5.28
CA LYS A 92 23.41 -26.94 6.26
C LYS A 92 22.73 -27.71 7.40
N VAL A 93 23.07 -28.99 7.59
CA VAL A 93 22.54 -29.80 8.68
C VAL A 93 23.15 -29.24 9.97
N TYR A 94 22.35 -28.48 10.72
CA TYR A 94 22.71 -28.04 12.06
C TYR A 94 22.58 -29.26 12.98
N SER A 95 23.57 -29.49 13.84
CA SER A 95 23.54 -30.63 14.77
C SER A 95 22.49 -30.39 15.86
N ASP A 96 21.92 -31.45 16.44
CA ASP A 96 20.91 -31.44 17.51
C ASP A 96 21.26 -30.59 18.76
N ARG A 97 22.52 -30.10 18.89
CA ARG A 97 22.93 -29.16 19.94
C ARG A 97 22.71 -27.68 19.58
N GLU A 98 22.41 -27.38 18.33
CA GLU A 98 22.10 -26.05 17.79
C GLU A 98 20.59 -25.86 17.55
N ASP A 99 19.76 -26.82 17.98
CA ASP A 99 18.31 -26.96 17.72
C ASP A 99 17.40 -25.89 18.37
N THR A 100 17.98 -24.83 18.94
CA THR A 100 17.23 -23.58 19.21
C THR A 100 17.17 -22.66 17.99
N ALA A 101 17.83 -23.04 16.88
CA ALA A 101 17.65 -22.41 15.59
C ALA A 101 16.38 -22.96 14.91
N LEU A 102 15.23 -22.36 15.21
CA LEU A 102 14.31 -22.05 14.11
C LEU A 102 15.21 -21.46 13.01
N PHE A 103 15.44 -22.18 11.92
CA PHE A 103 16.18 -21.63 10.79
C PHE A 103 15.31 -20.52 10.23
N TRP A 104 15.49 -19.31 10.74
CA TRP A 104 14.69 -18.14 10.42
C TRP A 104 14.90 -17.87 8.93
N LYS A 105 14.05 -18.44 8.06
CA LYS A 105 14.05 -18.18 6.59
C LYS A 105 14.01 -16.68 6.29
N THR A 106 13.57 -15.88 7.26
CA THR A 106 13.45 -14.43 7.25
C THR A 106 14.58 -13.70 7.98
N ALA A 107 15.57 -14.37 8.62
CA ALA A 107 16.65 -13.68 9.33
C ALA A 107 17.52 -12.81 8.41
N LYS A 108 17.67 -13.20 7.15
CA LYS A 108 18.34 -12.38 6.14
C LYS A 108 17.43 -11.35 5.48
N LEU A 109 16.19 -11.19 5.94
CA LEU A 109 15.21 -10.27 5.35
C LEU A 109 14.87 -9.14 6.34
N TYR A 110 14.64 -7.96 5.79
CA TYR A 110 13.82 -6.94 6.45
C TYR A 110 12.40 -7.12 5.94
N TYR A 111 11.46 -7.34 6.86
CA TYR A 111 10.05 -7.29 6.55
C TYR A 111 9.61 -5.83 6.42
N VAL A 112 9.04 -5.50 5.28
CA VAL A 112 8.38 -4.22 5.05
C VAL A 112 6.89 -4.53 5.05
N LYS A 113 6.21 -4.07 6.10
CA LYS A 113 4.76 -4.25 6.21
C LYS A 113 4.09 -3.67 4.97
N SER A 114 3.52 -4.54 4.16
CA SER A 114 2.73 -4.15 3.01
C SER A 114 1.36 -3.69 3.47
N GLU A 115 0.81 -2.70 2.78
CA GLU A 115 -0.59 -2.33 2.92
C GLU A 115 -1.40 -3.01 1.83
N ALA A 116 -2.69 -3.24 2.10
CA ALA A 116 -3.64 -3.64 1.06
C ALA A 116 -3.53 -2.70 -0.14
N ASN A 117 -3.06 -3.25 -1.26
CA ASN A 117 -2.92 -2.53 -2.49
C ASN A 117 -4.21 -2.67 -3.29
N TYR A 118 -5.11 -1.72 -3.07
CA TYR A 118 -6.37 -1.65 -3.81
C TYR A 118 -6.12 -1.13 -5.22
N LYS A 119 -6.33 -1.98 -6.21
CA LYS A 119 -6.21 -1.62 -7.62
C LYS A 119 -7.54 -1.18 -8.20
N THR A 120 -7.48 -0.43 -9.29
CA THR A 120 -8.64 -0.22 -10.15
C THR A 120 -9.10 -1.54 -10.75
N ILE A 121 -10.38 -1.84 -10.62
CA ILE A 121 -11.04 -3.00 -11.24
C ILE A 121 -12.12 -2.44 -12.16
N GLU A 122 -12.08 -2.72 -13.46
CA GLU A 122 -13.05 -2.14 -14.41
C GLU A 122 -14.33 -2.99 -14.59
N ASN A 123 -14.28 -4.26 -14.24
CA ASN A 123 -15.32 -5.24 -14.60
C ASN A 123 -15.46 -6.35 -13.55
N LEU A 124 -15.70 -5.98 -12.30
CA LEU A 124 -16.05 -6.95 -11.26
C LEU A 124 -17.48 -7.45 -11.49
N SER A 125 -17.62 -8.71 -11.89
CA SER A 125 -18.93 -9.38 -11.95
C SER A 125 -19.20 -10.12 -10.64
N ILE A 126 -20.45 -10.11 -10.20
CA ILE A 126 -20.93 -10.90 -9.06
C ILE A 126 -21.83 -11.97 -9.67
N ASP A 127 -21.65 -13.24 -9.29
CA ASP A 127 -22.42 -14.42 -9.79
C ASP A 127 -23.93 -14.39 -9.43
N SER A 128 -24.50 -13.22 -9.20
CA SER A 128 -25.92 -12.99 -9.09
C SER A 128 -26.52 -13.03 -10.50
N ASP A 129 -26.98 -14.21 -10.91
CA ASP A 129 -27.88 -14.47 -12.04
C ASP A 129 -27.39 -14.04 -13.45
N PRO A 130 -27.23 -14.94 -14.44
CA PRO A 130 -26.89 -14.60 -15.82
C PRO A 130 -27.77 -13.50 -16.46
N ASP A 131 -28.99 -13.29 -15.95
CA ASP A 131 -29.93 -12.28 -16.42
C ASP A 131 -29.73 -10.88 -15.77
N ILE A 132 -28.90 -10.75 -14.73
CA ILE A 132 -28.55 -9.47 -14.09
C ILE A 132 -27.27 -8.91 -14.74
N ALA A 133 -27.45 -8.01 -15.71
CA ALA A 133 -26.41 -7.50 -16.60
C ALA A 133 -25.58 -6.32 -16.05
N PHE A 134 -25.13 -6.38 -14.79
CA PHE A 134 -24.31 -5.31 -14.19
C PHE A 134 -22.90 -5.77 -13.82
N ASP A 135 -21.91 -5.02 -14.28
CA ASP A 135 -20.53 -5.13 -13.78
C ASP A 135 -20.21 -3.91 -12.90
N PHE A 136 -19.28 -4.07 -11.97
CA PHE A 136 -18.83 -3.01 -11.09
C PHE A 136 -17.44 -2.54 -11.48
N ALA A 137 -17.28 -1.23 -11.61
CA ALA A 137 -15.97 -0.61 -11.78
C ALA A 137 -15.61 0.16 -10.51
N PHE A 138 -14.42 -0.09 -9.99
CA PHE A 138 -13.84 0.58 -8.83
C PHE A 138 -12.57 1.28 -9.27
N ASP A 139 -12.53 2.60 -9.12
CA ASP A 139 -11.41 3.45 -9.46
C ASP A 139 -10.64 3.84 -8.18
N ALA A 140 -9.41 3.33 -8.08
CA ALA A 140 -8.52 3.53 -6.94
C ALA A 140 -7.56 4.73 -7.11
N SER A 141 -7.67 5.50 -8.19
CA SER A 141 -6.72 6.58 -8.53
C SER A 141 -6.55 7.66 -7.45
N LEU A 142 -7.57 7.88 -6.62
CA LEU A 142 -7.55 8.87 -5.54
C LEU A 142 -7.13 8.30 -4.18
N LEU A 143 -6.85 6.99 -4.08
CA LEU A 143 -6.35 6.39 -2.85
C LEU A 143 -4.91 6.85 -2.57
N LYS A 144 -4.70 7.36 -1.36
CA LYS A 144 -3.38 7.70 -0.83
C LYS A 144 -3.03 6.68 0.25
N HIS A 145 -1.90 5.99 0.10
CA HIS A 145 -1.42 5.07 1.12
C HIS A 145 -1.30 5.72 2.51
N LYS A 146 -1.38 4.90 3.56
CA LYS A 146 -1.34 5.44 4.93
C LYS A 146 0.06 6.00 5.20
N GLN A 147 0.12 7.08 5.98
CA GLN A 147 1.39 7.71 6.33
C GLN A 147 2.08 6.99 7.50
N ALA A 148 1.32 6.23 8.30
CA ALA A 148 1.78 5.52 9.50
C ALA A 148 0.84 4.34 9.84
N ASN A 149 0.88 3.86 11.09
CA ASN A 149 -0.03 2.84 11.64
C ASN A 149 -1.47 3.38 11.86
N GLU A 150 -2.05 4.01 10.86
CA GLU A 150 -3.42 4.52 10.91
C GLU A 150 -4.41 3.41 10.51
N LYS A 151 -5.48 3.26 11.28
CA LYS A 151 -6.61 2.42 10.86
C LYS A 151 -7.48 3.23 9.90
N LYS A 152 -7.13 3.21 8.60
CA LYS A 152 -7.98 3.77 7.54
C LYS A 152 -8.98 2.73 7.01
N GLU A 153 -10.25 3.11 6.96
CA GLU A 153 -11.33 2.33 6.36
C GLU A 153 -11.63 2.87 4.95
N LEU A 154 -11.94 1.98 4.01
CA LEU A 154 -12.36 2.38 2.67
C LEU A 154 -13.79 2.91 2.67
N GLU A 155 -13.99 3.98 1.91
CA GLU A 155 -15.27 4.57 1.58
C GLU A 155 -15.44 4.57 0.05
N PHE A 156 -16.62 4.18 -0.41
CA PHE A 156 -16.95 4.03 -1.82
C PHE A 156 -17.94 5.10 -2.22
N TYR A 157 -17.62 5.80 -3.30
CA TYR A 157 -18.42 6.89 -3.82
C TYR A 157 -18.92 6.49 -5.19
N PHE A 158 -20.23 6.27 -5.33
CA PHE A 158 -20.83 6.04 -6.62
C PHE A 158 -20.64 7.29 -7.49
N ILE A 159 -20.05 7.12 -8.68
CA ILE A 159 -19.74 8.20 -9.62
C ILE A 159 -20.50 8.06 -10.96
N GLY A 160 -21.55 7.23 -11.03
CA GLY A 160 -22.37 7.11 -12.23
C GLY A 160 -22.33 5.73 -12.89
N THR A 161 -22.95 5.64 -14.07
CA THR A 161 -23.02 4.38 -14.84
C THR A 161 -22.53 4.59 -16.27
N GLN A 162 -21.94 3.54 -16.87
CA GLN A 162 -21.51 3.52 -18.26
C GLN A 162 -22.05 2.27 -18.96
N LYS A 163 -22.27 2.32 -20.28
CA LYS A 163 -22.55 1.11 -21.08
C LYS A 163 -21.26 0.66 -21.77
N ARG A 164 -20.90 -0.63 -21.65
CA ARG A 164 -19.77 -1.25 -22.37
C ARG A 164 -20.21 -2.63 -22.85
N GLY A 165 -20.15 -2.88 -24.17
CA GLY A 165 -20.48 -4.20 -24.74
C GLY A 165 -21.90 -4.71 -24.42
N GLY A 166 -22.90 -3.83 -24.29
CA GLY A 166 -24.27 -4.21 -23.96
C GLY A 166 -24.59 -4.34 -22.46
N LYS A 167 -23.58 -4.47 -21.59
CA LYS A 167 -23.72 -4.48 -20.13
C LYS A 167 -23.64 -3.06 -19.54
N LYS A 168 -24.36 -2.84 -18.43
CA LYS A 168 -24.29 -1.59 -17.66
C LYS A 168 -23.23 -1.74 -16.58
N ILE A 169 -22.27 -0.81 -16.52
CA ILE A 169 -21.21 -0.78 -15.53
C ILE A 169 -21.54 0.30 -14.49
N VAL A 170 -21.56 -0.08 -13.22
CA VAL A 170 -21.76 0.83 -12.08
C VAL A 170 -20.39 1.24 -11.56
N LYS A 171 -20.09 2.54 -11.61
CA LYS A 171 -18.76 3.06 -11.30
C LYS A 171 -18.69 3.62 -9.88
N PHE A 172 -17.60 3.30 -9.20
CA PHE A 172 -17.28 3.76 -7.87
C PHE A 172 -15.88 4.37 -7.85
N ARG A 173 -15.73 5.51 -7.19
CA ARG A 173 -14.44 6.04 -6.75
C ARG A 173 -14.16 5.53 -5.35
N VAL A 174 -12.93 5.08 -5.10
CA VAL A 174 -12.52 4.56 -3.80
C VAL A 174 -11.61 5.59 -3.11
N LEU A 175 -11.94 5.94 -1.87
CA LEU A 175 -11.10 6.78 -1.02
C LEU A 175 -11.02 6.18 0.39
N TYR A 176 -10.09 6.65 1.21
CA TYR A 176 -10.15 6.40 2.65
C TYR A 176 -11.13 7.37 3.32
N LYS A 177 -11.83 6.89 4.33
CA LYS A 177 -12.70 7.71 5.17
C LYS A 177 -11.94 8.92 5.71
N ASN A 178 -12.55 10.10 5.60
CA ASN A 178 -11.98 11.42 5.96
C ASN A 178 -10.90 11.98 5.02
N ASP A 179 -10.49 11.29 3.97
CA ASP A 179 -9.53 11.84 2.99
C ASP A 179 -10.20 12.86 2.04
N ASN A 180 -11.52 12.80 1.85
CA ASN A 180 -12.28 13.78 1.07
C ASN A 180 -12.46 15.11 1.84
N LYS A 181 -11.56 16.07 1.61
CA LYS A 181 -11.52 17.36 2.32
C LYS A 181 -12.03 18.52 1.47
N TYR A 182 -12.91 19.33 2.05
CA TYR A 182 -13.52 20.49 1.39
C TYR A 182 -12.77 21.81 1.63
N THR A 183 -11.62 21.78 2.33
CA THR A 183 -10.90 22.97 2.80
C THR A 183 -10.63 24.01 1.72
N LYS A 184 -10.08 23.61 0.57
CA LYS A 184 -9.84 24.55 -0.54
C LYS A 184 -11.13 25.10 -1.14
N LEU A 185 -12.18 24.29 -1.22
CA LEU A 185 -13.49 24.75 -1.68
C LEU A 185 -14.13 25.75 -0.72
N GLN A 186 -13.95 25.54 0.59
CA GLN A 186 -14.39 26.48 1.63
C GLN A 186 -13.70 27.84 1.44
N GLU A 187 -12.40 27.84 1.12
CA GLU A 187 -11.63 29.06 0.85
C GLU A 187 -12.09 29.76 -0.46
N ILE A 188 -12.26 29.00 -1.55
CA ILE A 188 -12.66 29.53 -2.85
C ILE A 188 -14.08 30.11 -2.80
N LEU A 189 -15.03 29.39 -2.21
CA LEU A 189 -16.43 29.79 -2.15
C LEU A 189 -16.74 30.70 -0.94
N LYS A 190 -15.81 30.84 0.01
CA LYS A 190 -16.00 31.56 1.28
C LYS A 190 -17.19 31.02 2.11
N ILE A 191 -17.50 29.74 1.98
CA ILE A 191 -18.55 29.04 2.73
C ILE A 191 -17.87 28.03 3.65
N LYS A 192 -18.07 28.10 4.97
CA LYS A 192 -17.44 27.15 5.91
C LYS A 192 -18.17 25.81 6.00
N ASP A 193 -19.48 25.81 5.82
CA ASP A 193 -20.33 24.63 6.04
C ASP A 193 -20.37 23.72 4.80
N LYS A 194 -20.03 22.43 4.97
CA LYS A 194 -20.03 21.43 3.89
C LYS A 194 -21.41 21.29 3.24
N ALA A 195 -22.48 21.20 4.02
CA ALA A 195 -23.83 21.02 3.49
C ALA A 195 -24.26 22.24 2.65
N LYS A 196 -23.90 23.45 3.09
CA LYS A 196 -24.16 24.67 2.31
C LYS A 196 -23.35 24.70 1.01
N ILE A 197 -22.11 24.22 1.01
CA ILE A 197 -21.31 24.08 -0.23
C ILE A 197 -21.99 23.10 -1.19
N VAL A 198 -22.37 21.91 -0.71
CA VAL A 198 -23.03 20.89 -1.54
C VAL A 198 -24.30 21.45 -2.17
N LYS A 199 -25.15 22.11 -1.37
CA LYS A 199 -26.36 22.78 -1.85
C LYS A 199 -26.05 23.83 -2.92
N TYR A 200 -25.10 24.72 -2.65
CA TYR A 200 -24.68 25.75 -3.61
C TYR A 200 -24.20 25.15 -4.94
N LEU A 201 -23.37 24.10 -4.88
CA LEU A 201 -22.86 23.44 -6.08
C LEU A 201 -23.99 22.78 -6.88
N LEU A 202 -24.91 22.07 -6.24
CA LEU A 202 -26.05 21.44 -6.93
C LEU A 202 -26.97 22.47 -7.61
N GLU A 203 -27.21 23.62 -7.00
CA GLU A 203 -28.06 24.68 -7.55
C GLU A 203 -27.40 25.46 -8.69
N ASN A 204 -26.06 25.50 -8.74
CA ASN A 204 -25.30 26.35 -9.67
C ASN A 204 -24.42 25.57 -10.66
N ILE A 205 -24.52 24.23 -10.70
CA ILE A 205 -23.59 23.38 -11.45
C ILE A 205 -23.54 23.71 -12.96
N GLU A 206 -24.69 24.00 -13.58
CA GLU A 206 -24.80 24.36 -15.00
C GLU A 206 -24.26 25.77 -15.31
N LYS A 207 -24.19 26.64 -14.29
CA LYS A 207 -23.74 28.03 -14.40
C LYS A 207 -22.31 28.22 -13.89
N LEU A 208 -21.67 27.15 -13.41
CA LEU A 208 -20.39 27.21 -12.72
C LEU A 208 -19.24 27.39 -13.73
N LYS A 209 -19.03 28.63 -14.19
CA LYS A 209 -17.85 29.03 -14.97
C LYS A 209 -16.85 29.70 -14.04
N SER A 210 -16.09 28.90 -13.30
CA SER A 210 -14.99 29.39 -12.48
C SER A 210 -13.67 28.84 -13.01
N PRO A 211 -12.64 29.69 -13.24
CA PRO A 211 -11.31 29.21 -13.62
C PRO A 211 -10.63 28.41 -12.49
N LYS A 212 -11.17 28.46 -11.26
CA LYS A 212 -10.63 27.76 -10.09
C LYS A 212 -11.37 26.47 -9.75
N ILE A 213 -12.51 26.17 -10.38
CA ILE A 213 -13.29 24.96 -10.09
C ILE A 213 -13.54 24.22 -11.40
N VAL A 214 -13.03 23.00 -11.49
CA VAL A 214 -13.18 22.12 -12.64
C VAL A 214 -14.21 21.04 -12.29
N LEU A 215 -15.32 20.99 -13.01
CA LEU A 215 -16.30 19.92 -12.86
C LEU A 215 -15.87 18.70 -13.69
N LEU A 216 -15.62 17.58 -13.02
CA LEU A 216 -15.44 16.29 -13.67
C LEU A 216 -16.84 15.71 -13.92
N ASN A 217 -17.26 15.72 -15.19
CA ASN A 217 -18.60 15.28 -15.57
C ASN A 217 -18.69 13.75 -15.57
N SER A 218 -19.39 13.23 -14.57
CA SER A 218 -19.63 11.80 -14.31
C SER A 218 -20.91 11.25 -14.96
N GLY A 219 -21.70 12.06 -15.68
CA GLY A 219 -22.96 11.63 -16.27
C GLY A 219 -24.12 11.50 -15.27
N PHE A 220 -24.04 12.22 -14.14
CA PHE A 220 -25.15 12.35 -13.21
C PHE A 220 -26.30 13.18 -13.79
N ASP A 221 -27.50 12.88 -13.32
CA ASP A 221 -28.70 13.67 -13.54
C ASP A 221 -29.00 14.47 -12.29
N PHE A 222 -28.52 15.71 -12.32
CA PHE A 222 -28.63 16.64 -11.19
C PHE A 222 -30.06 16.94 -10.78
N SER A 223 -31.06 16.75 -11.66
CA SER A 223 -32.48 16.92 -11.31
C SER A 223 -32.94 15.92 -10.24
N LYS A 224 -32.26 14.77 -10.15
CA LYS A 224 -32.53 13.66 -9.22
C LYS A 224 -31.64 13.69 -7.98
N LEU A 225 -30.87 14.76 -7.77
CA LEU A 225 -29.94 14.91 -6.65
C LEU A 225 -30.37 16.06 -5.72
N SER A 226 -29.99 15.95 -4.45
CA SER A 226 -30.21 16.97 -3.41
C SER A 226 -29.15 16.88 -2.32
N ASP A 227 -28.99 17.92 -1.50
CA ASP A 227 -28.03 17.97 -0.40
C ASP A 227 -28.43 17.09 0.80
N LYS A 228 -29.73 16.87 1.00
CA LYS A 228 -30.29 16.13 2.14
C LYS A 228 -31.03 14.84 1.79
N GLY A 229 -31.25 14.57 0.51
CA GLY A 229 -32.19 13.55 0.06
C GLY A 229 -33.65 14.05 0.13
N ALA A 230 -34.48 13.54 -0.78
CA ALA A 230 -35.94 13.73 -0.78
C ALA A 230 -36.63 12.46 -1.29
N ARG A 231 -37.96 12.39 -1.34
CA ARG A 231 -38.67 11.19 -1.83
C ARG A 231 -38.28 10.82 -3.27
N ASP A 232 -38.05 11.83 -4.11
CA ASP A 232 -37.75 11.75 -5.54
C ASP A 232 -36.30 12.15 -5.87
N LYS A 233 -35.47 12.43 -4.86
CA LYS A 233 -34.08 12.87 -5.05
C LYS A 233 -33.14 12.12 -4.11
N ALA A 234 -32.04 11.63 -4.65
CA ALA A 234 -30.98 11.03 -3.85
C ALA A 234 -30.13 12.11 -3.16
N LYS A 235 -29.62 11.80 -1.98
CA LYS A 235 -28.64 12.62 -1.28
C LYS A 235 -27.30 12.50 -2.00
N ALA A 236 -26.75 13.62 -2.43
CA ALA A 236 -25.48 13.68 -3.12
C ALA A 236 -24.44 14.45 -2.32
N GLU A 237 -23.18 14.19 -2.64
CA GLU A 237 -22.05 14.98 -2.23
C GLU A 237 -21.06 15.13 -3.39
N PHE A 238 -19.92 15.75 -3.13
CA PHE A 238 -18.83 15.89 -4.09
C PHE A 238 -17.54 15.28 -3.55
N ILE A 239 -16.79 14.64 -4.44
CA ILE A 239 -15.39 14.32 -4.23
C ILE A 239 -14.59 15.54 -4.65
N VAL A 240 -13.69 15.99 -3.77
CA VAL A 240 -12.85 17.16 -4.00
C VAL A 240 -11.40 16.71 -4.17
N SER A 241 -10.81 17.08 -5.30
CA SER A 241 -9.41 16.78 -5.62
C SER A 241 -8.67 18.06 -5.94
N ASP A 242 -7.58 18.30 -5.21
CA ASP A 242 -6.71 19.45 -5.43
C ASP A 242 -5.87 19.27 -6.71
N ASN A 243 -5.92 20.24 -7.61
CA ASN A 243 -5.07 20.22 -8.80
C ASN A 243 -3.68 20.76 -8.45
N LYS A 244 -2.63 20.15 -9.01
CA LYS A 244 -1.22 20.59 -8.87
C LYS A 244 -0.88 21.69 -9.87
N ASP A 245 -1.75 22.70 -10.00
CA ASP A 245 -1.54 23.84 -10.91
C ASP A 245 -1.10 25.11 -10.17
N LEU A 246 -0.62 26.09 -10.95
CA LEU A 246 -0.17 27.39 -10.41
C LEU A 246 -1.33 28.23 -9.86
N THR A 247 -2.57 27.94 -10.26
CA THR A 247 -3.77 28.70 -9.90
C THR A 247 -4.44 28.19 -8.62
N GLY A 248 -4.03 27.01 -8.13
CA GLY A 248 -4.61 26.36 -6.97
C GLY A 248 -6.05 25.90 -7.22
N SER A 249 -6.37 25.45 -8.43
CA SER A 249 -7.71 25.03 -8.78
C SER A 249 -8.09 23.70 -8.12
N VAL A 250 -9.39 23.44 -8.03
CA VAL A 250 -9.95 22.21 -7.46
C VAL A 250 -10.85 21.53 -8.47
N SER A 251 -10.70 20.22 -8.58
CA SER A 251 -11.61 19.36 -9.33
C SER A 251 -12.71 18.86 -8.40
N ILE A 252 -13.96 18.97 -8.85
CA ILE A 252 -15.13 18.44 -8.16
C ILE A 252 -15.79 17.35 -9.00
N GLU A 253 -16.14 16.24 -8.36
CA GLU A 253 -16.86 15.13 -8.99
C GLU A 253 -18.12 14.82 -8.15
N PRO A 254 -19.34 14.92 -8.72
CA PRO A 254 -20.56 14.51 -8.04
C PRO A 254 -20.51 13.03 -7.65
N ALA A 255 -20.97 12.71 -6.45
CA ALA A 255 -20.96 11.36 -5.92
C ALA A 255 -22.08 11.08 -4.91
N ILE A 256 -22.32 9.79 -4.65
CA ILE A 256 -23.20 9.31 -3.58
C ILE A 256 -22.44 8.24 -2.77
N SER A 257 -22.32 8.38 -1.45
CA SER A 257 -21.60 7.43 -0.59
C SER A 257 -22.50 6.40 0.10
N GLU A 258 -23.73 6.79 0.44
CA GLU A 258 -24.68 5.93 1.17
C GLU A 258 -25.34 4.92 0.22
N THR A 259 -25.21 3.61 0.51
CA THR A 259 -25.74 2.52 -0.34
C THR A 259 -27.23 2.64 -0.62
N GLY A 260 -28.03 3.00 0.40
CA GLY A 260 -29.47 3.23 0.24
C GLY A 260 -29.80 4.39 -0.71
N GLU A 261 -29.00 5.45 -0.72
CA GLU A 261 -29.19 6.58 -1.63
C GLU A 261 -28.68 6.26 -3.06
N ILE A 262 -27.68 5.38 -3.18
CA ILE A 262 -27.24 4.83 -4.48
C ILE A 262 -28.35 3.99 -5.11
N GLU A 263 -28.90 3.03 -4.36
CA GLU A 263 -30.03 2.20 -4.81
C GLU A 263 -31.21 3.08 -5.27
N LYS A 264 -31.56 4.08 -4.47
CA LYS A 264 -32.62 5.03 -4.80
C LYS A 264 -32.34 5.81 -6.09
N TYR A 265 -31.13 6.34 -6.27
CA TYR A 265 -30.75 7.04 -7.50
C TYR A 265 -30.82 6.12 -8.72
N LEU A 266 -30.31 4.90 -8.61
CA LEU A 266 -30.36 3.89 -9.67
C LEU A 266 -31.80 3.51 -10.02
N ARG A 267 -32.66 3.32 -9.02
CA ARG A 267 -34.10 3.04 -9.22
C ARG A 267 -34.80 4.17 -9.96
N LEU A 268 -34.52 5.43 -9.62
CA LEU A 268 -35.04 6.59 -10.35
C LEU A 268 -34.55 6.65 -11.81
N LYS A 269 -33.44 5.97 -12.13
CA LYS A 269 -32.90 5.80 -13.49
C LYS A 269 -33.39 4.53 -14.20
N GLY A 270 -34.30 3.76 -13.59
CA GLY A 270 -34.78 2.49 -14.13
C GLY A 270 -33.72 1.38 -14.09
N ILE A 271 -32.79 1.46 -13.14
CA ILE A 271 -31.77 0.45 -12.87
C ILE A 271 -32.16 -0.23 -11.55
N ASN A 272 -32.46 -1.53 -11.59
CA ASN A 272 -32.76 -2.31 -10.41
C ASN A 272 -31.45 -2.93 -9.89
N LEU A 273 -30.91 -2.34 -8.82
CA LEU A 273 -29.73 -2.82 -8.12
C LEU A 273 -29.90 -2.53 -6.64
N SER A 274 -29.92 -3.56 -5.82
CA SER A 274 -30.15 -3.45 -4.37
C SER A 274 -28.90 -3.00 -3.61
N SER A 275 -29.11 -2.37 -2.46
CA SER A 275 -28.02 -2.03 -1.52
C SER A 275 -27.21 -3.25 -1.11
N GLU A 276 -27.84 -4.43 -0.97
CA GLU A 276 -27.16 -5.67 -0.62
C GLU A 276 -26.16 -6.13 -1.69
N GLU A 277 -26.52 -6.00 -2.97
CA GLU A 277 -25.63 -6.32 -4.10
C GLU A 277 -24.44 -5.36 -4.15
N ILE A 278 -24.68 -4.07 -3.91
CA ILE A 278 -23.63 -3.05 -3.83
C ILE A 278 -22.66 -3.37 -2.67
N GLU A 279 -23.19 -3.73 -1.49
CA GLU A 279 -22.37 -4.11 -0.34
C GLU A 279 -21.57 -5.40 -0.57
N LYS A 280 -22.15 -6.38 -1.27
CA LYS A 280 -21.43 -7.58 -1.72
C LYS A 280 -20.28 -7.19 -2.64
N ALA A 281 -20.50 -6.29 -3.59
CA ALA A 281 -19.44 -5.76 -4.48
C ALA A 281 -18.30 -5.15 -3.67
N PHE A 282 -18.62 -4.30 -2.68
CA PHE A 282 -17.63 -3.68 -1.81
C PHE A 282 -16.83 -4.70 -1.00
N LYS A 283 -17.49 -5.75 -0.47
CA LYS A 283 -16.84 -6.84 0.26
C LYS A 283 -15.89 -7.62 -0.64
N ILE A 284 -16.28 -7.92 -1.87
CA ILE A 284 -15.42 -8.62 -2.84
C ILE A 284 -14.22 -7.74 -3.21
N TYR A 285 -14.44 -6.46 -3.52
CA TYR A 285 -13.36 -5.52 -3.82
C TYR A 285 -12.32 -5.42 -2.69
N LYS A 286 -12.78 -5.47 -1.43
CA LYS A 286 -11.91 -5.41 -0.24
C LYS A 286 -11.00 -6.65 -0.07
N LYS A 287 -11.29 -7.77 -0.73
CA LYS A 287 -10.52 -9.03 -0.64
C LYS A 287 -9.22 -9.04 -1.47
N GLN A 288 -8.84 -7.90 -2.07
CA GLN A 288 -7.59 -7.80 -2.82
C GLN A 288 -6.37 -8.12 -1.94
N THR A 289 -5.35 -8.72 -2.54
CA THR A 289 -4.22 -9.30 -1.83
C THR A 289 -3.29 -8.22 -1.24
N GLU A 290 -2.93 -8.43 0.02
CA GLU A 290 -1.73 -7.82 0.61
C GLU A 290 -0.52 -8.61 0.07
N ILE A 291 0.44 -7.92 -0.55
CA ILE A 291 1.67 -8.56 -1.03
C ILE A 291 2.78 -8.14 -0.07
N ASP A 292 3.17 -9.06 0.82
CA ASP A 292 4.27 -8.84 1.74
C ASP A 292 5.56 -8.51 0.98
N TYR A 293 6.20 -7.42 1.39
CA TYR A 293 7.43 -6.97 0.77
C TYR A 293 8.63 -7.24 1.68
N PHE A 294 9.71 -7.75 1.11
CA PHE A 294 10.94 -8.04 1.83
C PHE A 294 12.14 -7.43 1.13
N ILE A 295 13.09 -6.93 1.91
CA ILE A 295 14.40 -6.48 1.44
C ILE A 295 15.43 -7.47 1.94
N HIS A 296 16.24 -8.04 1.05
CA HIS A 296 17.27 -8.99 1.47
C HIS A 296 18.52 -8.24 1.96
N LYS A 297 19.05 -8.64 3.12
CA LYS A 297 20.17 -7.98 3.82
C LYS A 297 21.50 -8.06 3.06
N ASP A 298 21.68 -9.12 2.26
CA ASP A 298 22.85 -9.36 1.40
C ASP A 298 22.48 -10.24 0.20
N ALA A 299 21.69 -9.68 -0.73
CA ALA A 299 21.13 -10.45 -1.85
C ALA A 299 22.24 -11.00 -2.77
N LYS A 300 23.29 -10.19 -2.97
CA LYS A 300 24.43 -10.53 -3.81
C LYS A 300 25.20 -11.71 -3.28
N GLY A 301 25.62 -11.66 -2.01
CA GLY A 301 26.39 -12.75 -1.39
C GLY A 301 25.59 -14.05 -1.38
N PHE A 302 24.32 -13.96 -0.98
CA PHE A 302 23.41 -15.11 -0.98
C PHE A 302 23.26 -15.74 -2.37
N LEU A 303 22.84 -14.98 -3.39
CA LEU A 303 22.60 -15.54 -4.72
C LEU A 303 23.88 -16.05 -5.38
N ARG A 304 25.05 -15.43 -5.14
CA ARG A 304 26.33 -15.94 -5.68
C ARG A 304 26.69 -17.29 -5.06
N GLU A 305 26.62 -17.40 -3.73
CA GLU A 305 26.86 -18.66 -3.02
C GLU A 305 25.94 -19.78 -3.54
N GLN A 306 24.65 -19.47 -3.68
CA GLN A 306 23.66 -20.41 -4.19
C GLN A 306 23.92 -20.79 -5.66
N PHE A 307 24.33 -19.83 -6.49
CA PHE A 307 24.63 -20.09 -7.90
C PHE A 307 25.89 -20.96 -8.05
N ASP A 308 26.93 -20.69 -7.26
CA ASP A 308 28.16 -21.48 -7.26
C ASP A 308 27.88 -22.94 -6.86
N LEU A 309 27.02 -23.17 -5.86
CA LEU A 309 26.56 -24.51 -5.47
C LEU A 309 25.75 -25.18 -6.60
N TYR A 310 24.83 -24.45 -7.22
CA TYR A 310 24.04 -24.95 -8.35
C TYR A 310 24.93 -25.39 -9.53
N MET A 311 25.94 -24.58 -9.87
CA MET A 311 26.88 -24.90 -10.93
C MET A 311 27.81 -26.07 -10.57
N TYR A 312 28.26 -26.15 -9.32
CA TYR A 312 29.05 -27.28 -8.84
C TYR A 312 28.28 -28.59 -8.99
N GLN A 313 27.00 -28.64 -8.61
CA GLN A 313 26.19 -29.85 -8.80
C GLN A 313 26.06 -30.23 -10.27
N HIS A 314 25.87 -29.24 -11.15
CA HIS A 314 25.77 -29.51 -12.57
C HIS A 314 27.07 -30.08 -13.16
N LEU A 315 28.22 -29.70 -12.61
CA LEU A 315 29.53 -30.21 -12.97
C LEU A 315 29.84 -31.56 -12.31
N ALA A 316 29.53 -31.74 -11.03
CA ALA A 316 29.93 -32.90 -10.23
C ALA A 316 28.89 -34.02 -10.17
N GLY A 317 27.66 -33.77 -10.62
CA GLY A 317 26.52 -34.69 -10.50
C GLY A 317 26.63 -35.98 -11.33
N SER A 318 27.59 -36.05 -12.26
CA SER A 318 27.92 -37.26 -13.01
C SER A 318 29.44 -37.47 -13.00
N MET A 319 29.89 -38.44 -12.20
CA MET A 319 31.32 -38.77 -12.03
C MET A 319 32.01 -39.23 -13.32
N ASP A 320 31.23 -39.61 -14.35
CA ASP A 320 31.71 -40.07 -15.65
C ASP A 320 31.75 -38.98 -16.74
N THR A 321 31.52 -37.70 -16.39
CA THR A 321 31.46 -36.62 -17.38
C THR A 321 32.84 -36.20 -17.86
N ILE A 322 33.15 -36.42 -19.13
CA ILE A 322 34.34 -35.85 -19.77
C ILE A 322 34.01 -34.42 -20.21
N PHE A 323 34.68 -33.43 -19.61
CA PHE A 323 34.51 -32.03 -19.98
C PHE A 323 35.44 -31.66 -21.14
N SER A 324 34.86 -31.16 -22.24
CA SER A 324 35.62 -30.51 -23.29
C SER A 324 35.93 -29.05 -22.91
N GLN A 325 36.97 -28.47 -23.53
CA GLN A 325 37.30 -27.05 -23.35
C GLN A 325 36.11 -26.14 -23.74
N GLU A 326 35.39 -26.50 -24.80
CA GLU A 326 34.20 -25.78 -25.27
C GLU A 326 33.07 -25.82 -24.24
N SER A 327 32.83 -26.97 -23.59
CA SER A 327 31.83 -27.09 -22.52
C SER A 327 32.20 -26.25 -21.29
N LEU A 328 33.47 -26.22 -20.90
CA LEU A 328 33.96 -25.38 -19.79
C LEU A 328 33.84 -23.88 -20.11
N ASP A 329 34.20 -23.48 -21.33
CA ASP A 329 34.08 -22.09 -21.78
C ASP A 329 32.61 -21.64 -21.83
N ARG A 330 31.70 -22.52 -22.27
CA ARG A 330 30.25 -22.27 -22.24
C ARG A 330 29.75 -22.10 -20.81
N ILE A 331 30.14 -22.97 -19.89
CA ILE A 331 29.79 -22.89 -18.46
C ILE A 331 30.29 -21.59 -17.83
N LYS A 332 31.52 -21.18 -18.15
CA LYS A 332 32.08 -19.90 -17.71
C LYS A 332 31.26 -18.72 -18.22
N LYS A 333 30.89 -18.70 -19.50
CA LYS A 333 30.02 -17.66 -20.07
C LYS A 333 28.65 -17.61 -19.38
N ILE A 334 28.03 -18.75 -19.08
CA ILE A 334 26.77 -18.82 -18.33
C ILE A 334 26.95 -18.21 -16.93
N LYS A 335 28.03 -18.58 -16.23
CA LYS A 335 28.36 -18.04 -14.91
C LYS A 335 28.55 -16.53 -14.93
N ASP A 336 29.22 -15.99 -15.95
CA ASP A 336 29.40 -14.55 -16.09
C ASP A 336 28.06 -13.82 -16.25
N ILE A 337 27.13 -14.34 -17.06
CA ILE A 337 25.79 -13.77 -17.23
C ILE A 337 24.97 -13.85 -15.94
N ALA A 338 25.05 -14.99 -15.22
CA ALA A 338 24.38 -15.15 -13.94
C ALA A 338 24.92 -14.17 -12.90
N HIS A 339 26.24 -14.06 -12.76
CA HIS A 339 26.88 -13.13 -11.82
C HIS A 339 26.58 -11.67 -12.16
N LEU A 340 26.55 -11.30 -13.45
CA LEU A 340 26.13 -9.98 -13.87
C LEU A 340 24.68 -9.69 -13.46
N THR A 341 23.79 -10.65 -13.66
CA THR A 341 22.37 -10.54 -13.27
C THR A 341 22.24 -10.41 -11.75
N ILE A 342 22.96 -11.24 -10.99
CA ILE A 342 23.00 -11.19 -9.53
C ILE A 342 23.56 -9.86 -9.03
N ASP A 343 24.57 -9.31 -9.69
CA ASP A 343 25.13 -8.01 -9.34
C ASP A 343 24.11 -6.89 -9.52
N PHE A 344 23.34 -6.90 -10.61
CA PHE A 344 22.25 -5.93 -10.79
C PHE A 344 21.18 -6.05 -9.71
N ILE A 345 20.78 -7.27 -9.34
CA ILE A 345 19.80 -7.52 -8.27
C ILE A 345 20.37 -7.03 -6.93
N GLY A 346 21.60 -7.45 -6.61
CA GLY A 346 22.29 -7.12 -5.37
C GLY A 346 22.48 -5.63 -5.16
N ASN A 347 22.96 -4.92 -6.19
CA ASN A 347 23.14 -3.47 -6.12
C ASN A 347 21.82 -2.75 -5.83
N PHE A 348 20.72 -3.24 -6.42
CA PHE A 348 19.40 -2.66 -6.18
C PHE A 348 18.91 -2.90 -4.75
N GLU A 349 19.02 -4.14 -4.26
CA GLU A 349 18.67 -4.51 -2.89
C GLU A 349 19.52 -3.74 -1.86
N ASP A 350 20.79 -3.50 -2.14
CA ASP A 350 21.65 -2.69 -1.27
C ASP A 350 21.20 -1.22 -1.20
N GLU A 351 20.76 -0.63 -2.32
CA GLU A 351 20.17 0.71 -2.31
C GLU A 351 18.85 0.75 -1.51
N LEU A 352 18.00 -0.25 -1.67
CA LEU A 352 16.79 -0.38 -0.85
C LEU A 352 17.11 -0.49 0.64
N LYS A 353 18.09 -1.33 0.99
CA LYS A 353 18.57 -1.51 2.35
C LYS A 353 19.12 -0.20 2.92
N LYS A 354 19.87 0.59 2.14
CA LYS A 354 20.36 1.91 2.57
C LYS A 354 19.21 2.87 2.85
N ILE A 355 18.20 2.91 1.99
CA ILE A 355 16.99 3.74 2.21
C ILE A 355 16.26 3.28 3.47
N TRP A 356 16.09 1.97 3.65
CA TRP A 356 15.41 1.37 4.79
C TRP A 356 16.13 1.66 6.12
N LEU A 357 17.46 1.53 6.12
CA LEU A 357 18.32 1.79 7.28
C LEU A 357 18.65 3.27 7.47
N LYS A 358 18.10 4.16 6.65
CA LYS A 358 18.35 5.59 6.76
C LYS A 358 18.00 6.04 8.19
N PRO A 359 18.93 6.67 8.93
CA PRO A 359 18.67 7.14 10.28
C PRO A 359 17.44 8.04 10.28
N LYS A 360 16.45 7.71 11.11
CA LYS A 360 15.30 8.57 11.34
C LYS A 360 15.76 9.70 12.27
N PHE A 361 15.76 10.93 11.77
CA PHE A 361 16.04 12.09 12.60
C PHE A 361 14.80 12.41 13.44
N ALA A 362 14.95 12.35 14.76
CA ALA A 362 13.92 12.86 15.67
C ALA A 362 13.84 14.38 15.49
N ARG A 363 12.72 14.87 14.94
CA ARG A 363 12.47 16.32 14.78
C ARG A 363 12.02 16.97 16.07
N ASN A 364 11.34 16.22 16.91
CA ASN A 364 10.90 16.63 18.24
C ASN A 364 10.89 15.40 19.16
N SER A 365 10.99 15.60 20.46
CA SER A 365 10.87 14.56 21.48
C SER A 365 10.00 15.09 22.60
N ASN A 366 8.87 14.42 22.81
CA ASN A 366 7.97 14.68 23.92
C ASN A 366 8.10 13.54 24.92
N TYR A 367 7.79 13.82 26.17
CA TYR A 367 7.79 12.83 27.24
C TYR A 367 6.37 12.56 27.69
N VAL A 368 6.08 11.31 27.98
CA VAL A 368 4.87 10.91 28.69
C VAL A 368 5.30 10.47 30.09
N LEU A 369 4.89 11.23 31.09
CA LEU A 369 5.30 11.05 32.48
C LEU A 369 4.06 10.89 33.36
N THR A 370 4.07 9.89 34.24
CA THR A 370 2.99 9.71 35.21
C THR A 370 3.15 10.68 36.39
N LEU A 371 2.02 11.09 36.98
CA LEU A 371 2.02 12.10 38.06
C LEU A 371 2.82 11.66 39.30
N ASP A 372 2.85 10.38 39.63
CA ASP A 372 3.65 9.81 40.71
C ASP A 372 5.15 10.07 40.51
N ARG A 373 5.65 9.90 39.28
CA ARG A 373 7.06 10.18 38.94
C ARG A 373 7.41 11.64 39.05
N ILE A 374 6.46 12.53 38.76
CA ILE A 374 6.63 13.97 38.95
C ILE A 374 6.63 14.28 40.45
N ALA A 375 5.67 13.76 41.21
CA ALA A 375 5.50 14.00 42.65
C ALA A 375 6.65 13.46 43.50
N ASP A 376 7.31 12.39 43.07
CA ASP A 376 8.51 11.80 43.71
C ASP A 376 9.72 12.75 43.68
N LYS A 377 9.73 13.75 42.78
CA LYS A 377 10.81 14.75 42.73
C LYS A 377 10.56 15.90 43.70
N LYS A 378 11.66 16.47 44.22
CA LYS A 378 11.61 17.66 45.08
C LYS A 378 10.87 18.78 44.34
N GLY A 379 9.78 19.29 44.93
CA GLY A 379 8.91 20.30 44.30
C GLY A 379 7.91 19.75 43.28
N GLY A 380 7.79 18.44 43.13
CA GLY A 380 6.93 17.77 42.16
C GLY A 380 5.45 18.14 42.27
N LEU A 381 4.93 18.23 43.49
CA LEU A 381 3.53 18.62 43.72
C LEU A 381 3.23 20.06 43.24
N GLU A 382 4.19 20.97 43.35
CA GLU A 382 4.05 22.34 42.83
C GLU A 382 4.04 22.35 41.30
N VAL A 383 4.85 21.51 40.68
CA VAL A 383 4.88 21.32 39.21
C VAL A 383 3.54 20.77 38.73
N ILE A 384 2.98 19.77 39.40
CA ILE A 384 1.65 19.23 39.07
C ILE A 384 0.59 20.32 39.21
N ALA A 385 0.61 21.11 40.30
CA ALA A 385 -0.33 22.21 40.48
C ALA A 385 -0.23 23.27 39.37
N LYS A 386 0.97 23.54 38.83
CA LYS A 386 1.18 24.41 37.66
C LYS A 386 0.64 23.78 36.37
N ILE A 387 0.86 22.48 36.17
CA ILE A 387 0.34 21.73 35.01
C ILE A 387 -1.20 21.80 34.98
N LEU A 388 -1.86 21.54 36.11
CA LEU A 388 -3.34 21.57 36.20
C LEU A 388 -3.94 22.95 35.90
N LYS A 389 -3.16 24.03 36.07
CA LYS A 389 -3.58 25.41 35.77
C LYS A 389 -3.16 25.88 34.37
N TYR A 390 -2.35 25.10 33.65
CA TYR A 390 -1.85 25.48 32.34
C TYR A 390 -2.97 25.44 31.29
N LYS A 391 -2.98 26.39 30.36
CA LYS A 391 -4.05 26.53 29.34
C LYS A 391 -4.26 25.25 28.51
N GLY A 392 -3.19 24.47 28.30
CA GLY A 392 -3.19 23.25 27.50
C GLY A 392 -3.72 22.02 28.22
N PHE A 393 -3.91 22.07 29.56
CA PHE A 393 -4.37 20.91 30.34
C PHE A 393 -5.75 20.41 29.90
N ASN A 394 -6.63 21.30 29.43
CA ASN A 394 -7.94 20.91 28.92
C ASN A 394 -7.84 19.94 27.73
N ASN A 395 -6.79 20.06 26.91
CA ASN A 395 -6.55 19.13 25.80
C ASN A 395 -6.11 17.77 26.33
N GLN A 396 -5.21 17.74 27.32
CA GLN A 396 -4.77 16.50 27.97
C GLN A 396 -5.95 15.77 28.63
N PHE A 397 -6.82 16.51 29.31
CA PHE A 397 -8.02 15.96 29.94
C PHE A 397 -9.01 15.39 28.91
N ALA A 398 -9.22 16.08 27.79
CA ALA A 398 -10.06 15.59 26.71
C ALA A 398 -9.50 14.29 26.10
N GLU A 399 -8.18 14.19 25.93
CA GLU A 399 -7.51 12.98 25.46
C GLU A 399 -7.68 11.81 26.44
N TRP A 400 -7.56 12.04 27.75
CA TRP A 400 -7.81 10.99 28.75
C TRP A 400 -9.23 10.42 28.68
N LEU A 401 -10.23 11.27 28.42
CA LEU A 401 -11.63 10.85 28.24
C LEU A 401 -11.81 10.06 26.95
N GLU A 402 -11.19 10.50 25.84
CA GLU A 402 -11.25 9.82 24.55
C GLU A 402 -10.62 8.42 24.61
N LEU A 403 -9.49 8.31 25.31
CA LEU A 403 -8.78 7.05 25.51
C LEU A 403 -9.39 6.16 26.61
N GLY A 404 -10.41 6.65 27.33
CA GLY A 404 -11.05 5.93 28.43
C GLY A 404 -10.15 5.71 29.65
N ILE A 405 -9.11 6.53 29.83
CA ILE A 405 -8.23 6.53 31.02
C ILE A 405 -9.00 7.06 32.23
N VAL A 406 -9.90 8.03 31.99
CA VAL A 406 -10.81 8.60 32.98
C VAL A 406 -12.24 8.65 32.43
N ASP A 407 -13.23 8.69 33.30
CA ASP A 407 -14.63 8.77 32.91
C ASP A 407 -15.17 10.22 32.98
N LYS A 408 -16.42 10.42 32.51
CA LYS A 408 -17.07 11.76 32.55
C LYS A 408 -17.35 12.29 33.96
N ARG A 409 -17.20 11.46 35.00
CA ARG A 409 -17.41 11.84 36.41
C ARG A 409 -16.10 12.30 37.05
N PHE A 410 -14.96 11.98 36.45
CA PHE A 410 -13.65 12.41 36.93
C PHE A 410 -13.52 13.94 36.97
N ASN A 411 -13.07 14.44 38.11
CA ASN A 411 -12.82 15.85 38.33
C ASN A 411 -11.32 16.09 38.52
N PRO A 412 -10.65 16.90 37.67
CA PRO A 412 -9.22 17.19 37.80
C PRO A 412 -8.79 17.76 39.16
N LYS A 413 -9.71 18.38 39.91
CA LYS A 413 -9.43 18.85 41.28
C LYS A 413 -9.14 17.71 42.25
N GLU A 414 -9.52 16.48 41.93
CA GLU A 414 -9.27 15.30 42.77
C GLU A 414 -7.85 14.77 42.64
N ILE A 415 -7.06 15.26 41.68
CA ILE A 415 -5.67 14.86 41.48
C ILE A 415 -4.82 15.26 42.69
N ILE A 416 -5.01 16.46 43.23
CA ILE A 416 -4.37 16.92 44.46
C ILE A 416 -5.44 17.14 45.52
N LYS A 417 -5.40 16.35 46.59
CA LYS A 417 -6.33 16.43 47.72
C LYS A 417 -5.55 16.58 49.02
N ASN A 418 -5.92 17.56 49.86
CA ASN A 418 -5.23 17.85 51.13
C ASN A 418 -3.70 17.98 50.96
N GLU A 419 -3.28 18.75 49.94
CA GLU A 419 -1.85 18.99 49.61
C GLU A 419 -1.05 17.72 49.26
N LYS A 420 -1.72 16.61 48.95
CA LYS A 420 -1.09 15.35 48.54
C LYS A 420 -1.64 14.88 47.20
N LEU A 421 -0.81 14.16 46.45
CA LEU A 421 -1.25 13.46 45.24
C LEU A 421 -2.23 12.34 45.63
N ASN A 422 -3.39 12.31 44.97
CA ASN A 422 -4.38 11.27 45.19
C ASN A 422 -3.89 9.93 44.61
N LYS A 423 -3.95 8.87 45.41
CA LYS A 423 -3.46 7.53 45.05
C LYS A 423 -4.23 6.91 43.88
N ASP A 424 -5.52 7.23 43.75
CA ASP A 424 -6.37 6.70 42.68
C ASP A 424 -5.97 7.28 41.31
N TRP A 425 -5.36 8.46 41.31
CA TRP A 425 -5.04 9.24 40.10
C TRP A 425 -3.53 9.45 39.89
N GLN A 426 -2.68 8.84 40.72
CA GLN A 426 -1.24 9.07 40.70
C GLN A 426 -0.56 8.57 39.41
N PHE A 427 -1.15 7.60 38.71
CA PHE A 427 -0.60 7.05 37.48
C PHE A 427 -1.13 7.70 36.19
N LEU A 428 -1.88 8.81 36.31
CA LEU A 428 -2.35 9.54 35.14
C LEU A 428 -1.14 10.04 34.31
N PRO A 429 -1.11 9.79 33.00
CA PRO A 429 0.01 10.20 32.15
C PRO A 429 -0.15 11.63 31.65
N ILE A 430 0.90 12.44 31.79
CA ILE A 430 1.00 13.78 31.19
C ILE A 430 1.92 13.72 29.97
N ASP A 431 1.41 14.11 28.81
CA ASP A 431 2.19 14.33 27.59
C ASP A 431 2.70 15.78 27.54
N THR A 432 3.98 15.97 27.21
CA THR A 432 4.60 17.29 27.04
C THR A 432 4.44 17.87 25.63
N LYS A 433 3.63 17.25 24.77
CA LYS A 433 3.40 17.64 23.37
C LYS A 433 2.77 19.02 23.17
#